data_AF-A0A5C7MVF4-F1
#
_entry.id   AF-A0A5C7MVF4-F1
#
_cell.length_a   1.000
_cell.length_b   1.000
_cell.length_c   1.000
_cell.angle_alpha   90.00
_cell.angle_beta   90.00
_cell.angle_gamma   90.00
#
_symmetry.space_group_name_H-M   'P 1'
#
loop_
_entity.id
_entity.type
_entity.pdbx_description
1 polymer ?
#
loop_
_entity_poly.entity_id
_entity_poly.type
_entity_poly.pdbx_seq_one_letter_code
_entity_poly.pdbx_strand_id
1 'polypeptide(L)' 'MARPYPREFRDDVVRVARNRDDGVTIEQIATDFGVHPMTLQKWLRQADIDEGTKPGK' A
#
# COMPACT_ATOMS: atom_id res chain seq x y z
N MET A 1 -22.26 -4.39 5.21
CA MET A 1 -20.82 -4.72 5.11
C MET A 1 -20.15 -3.63 4.29
N ALA A 2 -19.14 -2.92 4.81
CA ALA A 2 -18.31 -2.09 3.94
C ALA A 2 -17.62 -3.03 2.94
N ARG A 3 -17.72 -2.73 1.63
CA ARG A 3 -17.05 -3.55 0.62
C ARG A 3 -15.55 -3.33 0.79
N PRO A 4 -14.75 -4.37 1.08
CA PRO A 4 -13.31 -4.21 1.12
C PRO A 4 -12.81 -3.77 -0.26
N TYR A 5 -11.70 -3.02 -0.28
CA TYR A 5 -11.03 -2.70 -1.53
C TYR A 5 -10.68 -4.01 -2.27
N PRO A 6 -10.89 -4.08 -3.60
CA PRO A 6 -10.47 -5.21 -4.40
C PRO A 6 -8.98 -5.51 -4.20
N ARG A 7 -8.61 -6.80 -4.21
CA ARG A 7 -7.20 -7.20 -4.06
C ARG A 7 -6.32 -6.57 -5.13
N GLU A 8 -6.79 -6.56 -6.37
CA GLU A 8 -6.06 -5.98 -7.52
C GLU A 8 -5.80 -4.49 -7.33
N PHE A 9 -6.80 -3.74 -6.82
CA PHE A 9 -6.64 -2.33 -6.51
C PHE A 9 -5.56 -2.13 -5.44
N ARG A 10 -5.63 -2.89 -4.34
CA ARG A 10 -4.62 -2.82 -3.29
C ARG A 10 -3.22 -3.11 -3.82
N ASP A 11 -3.08 -4.13 -4.67
CA ASP A 11 -1.80 -4.55 -5.24
C ASP A 11 -1.20 -3.46 -6.13
N ASP A 12 -2.02 -2.83 -6.99
CA ASP A 12 -1.57 -1.75 -7.85
C ASP A 12 -1.14 -0.52 -7.05
N VAL A 13 -1.91 -0.11 -6.03
CA VAL A 13 -1.52 1.00 -5.13
C VAL A 13 -0.22 0.67 -4.38
N VAL A 14 -0.06 -0.56 -3.89
CA VAL A 14 1.18 -1.01 -3.23
C VAL A 14 2.36 -0.99 -4.20
N ARG A 15 2.17 -1.42 -5.45
CA ARG A 15 3.20 -1.40 -6.50
C ARG A 15 3.64 0.02 -6.82
N VAL A 16 2.70 0.95 -6.97
CA VAL A 16 3.00 2.38 -7.20
C VAL A 16 3.72 2.97 -5.98
N ALA A 17 3.25 2.68 -4.77
CA ALA A 17 3.87 3.17 -3.55
C ALA A 17 5.30 2.64 -3.32
N ARG A 18 5.61 1.42 -3.77
CA ARG A 18 6.97 0.85 -3.72
C ARG A 18 7.91 1.44 -4.78
N ASN A 19 7.40 1.72 -5.97
CA ASN A 19 8.17 2.28 -7.10
C ASN A 19 8.06 3.80 -7.22
N ARG A 20 7.73 4.48 -6.11
CA ARG A 20 7.55 5.93 -6.11
C ARG A 20 8.87 6.67 -6.30
N ASP A 21 8.82 7.80 -7.00
CA ASP A 21 9.96 8.69 -7.21
C ASP A 21 10.51 9.28 -5.90
N ASP A 22 11.79 9.65 -5.92
CA ASP A 22 12.46 10.31 -4.81
C ASP A 22 11.82 11.69 -4.58
N GLY A 23 11.11 11.83 -3.45
CA GLY A 23 10.31 13.02 -3.11
C GLY A 23 8.80 12.78 -3.08
N VAL A 24 8.29 11.67 -3.62
CA VAL A 24 6.89 11.28 -3.49
C VAL A 24 6.67 10.59 -2.14
N THR A 25 5.72 11.10 -1.36
CA THR A 25 5.39 10.52 -0.04
C THR A 25 4.25 9.51 -0.16
N ILE A 26 4.20 8.56 0.78
CA ILE A 26 3.10 7.60 0.89
C ILE A 26 1.75 8.30 1.06
N GLU A 27 1.73 9.45 1.75
CA GLU A 27 0.52 10.23 1.96
C GLU A 27 -0.02 10.85 0.67
N GLN A 28 0.86 11.34 -0.20
CA GLN A 28 0.47 11.86 -1.51
C GLN A 28 -0.15 10.76 -2.38
N ILE A 29 0.50 9.59 -2.44
CA ILE A 29 -0.02 8.44 -3.18
C ILE A 29 -1.36 7.99 -2.59
N ALA A 30 -1.47 7.84 -1.28
CA ALA A 30 -2.72 7.46 -0.65
C ALA A 30 -3.85 8.45 -1.00
N THR A 31 -3.57 9.75 -0.97
CA THR A 31 -4.53 10.80 -1.32
C THR A 31 -4.95 10.72 -2.79
N ASP A 32 -4.01 10.54 -3.71
CA ASP A 32 -4.27 10.40 -5.16
C ASP A 32 -5.20 9.22 -5.47
N PHE A 33 -4.98 8.08 -4.81
CA PHE A 33 -5.82 6.88 -4.94
C PHE A 33 -7.10 6.91 -4.09
N GLY A 34 -7.35 7.97 -3.31
CA GLY A 34 -8.51 8.09 -2.42
C GLY A 34 -8.48 7.12 -1.22
N VAL A 35 -7.31 6.63 -0.85
CA VAL A 35 -7.08 5.71 0.26
C VAL A 35 -6.56 6.48 1.48
N HIS A 36 -7.00 6.09 2.67
CA HIS A 36 -6.44 6.68 3.88
C HIS A 36 -4.95 6.31 4.02
N PRO A 37 -4.02 7.24 4.33
CA PRO A 37 -2.59 6.97 4.38
C PRO A 37 -2.19 5.80 5.29
N MET A 38 -2.86 5.70 6.45
CA MET A 38 -2.65 4.60 7.39
C MET A 38 -3.04 3.23 6.81
N THR A 39 -4.02 3.18 5.90
CA THR A 39 -4.42 1.95 5.20
C THR A 39 -3.35 1.52 4.21
N LEU A 40 -2.79 2.46 3.43
CA LEU A 40 -1.71 2.17 2.50
C LEU A 40 -0.45 1.69 3.23
N GLN A 41 -0.10 2.30 4.37
CA GLN A 41 1.02 1.82 5.20
C GLN A 41 0.82 0.37 5.69
N LYS A 42 -0.40 0.00 6.10
CA LYS A 42 -0.71 -1.39 6.49
C LYS A 42 -0.56 -2.36 5.31
N TRP A 43 -0.98 -1.96 4.12
CA TRP A 43 -0.83 -2.80 2.92
C TRP A 43 0.64 -2.98 2.53
N LEU A 44 1.45 -1.93 2.61
CA LEU A 44 2.89 -2.00 2.38
C LEU A 44 3.58 -2.95 3.36
N ARG A 45 3.23 -2.86 4.66
CA ARG A 45 3.74 -3.78 5.68
C ARG A 45 3.31 -5.22 5.41
N GLN A 46 2.06 -5.45 5.02
CA GLN A 46 1.58 -6.80 4.71
C GLN A 46 2.27 -7.38 3.47
N ALA A 47 2.53 -6.57 2.45
CA ALA A 47 3.24 -7.01 1.24
C ALA A 47 4.71 -7.33 1.52
N ASP A 48 5.36 -6.59 2.43
CA ASP A 48 6.74 -6.85 2.88
C ASP A 48 6.86 -8.17 3.66
N ILE A 49 5.82 -8.55 4.40
CA ILE A 49 5.70 -9.85 5.07
C ILE A 49 5.45 -10.99 4.06
N ASP A 50 4.54 -10.79 3.10
CA ASP A 50 4.17 -11.79 2.09
C ASP A 50 5.34 -12.13 1.15
N GLU A 51 6.16 -11.13 0.82
CA GLU A 51 7.38 -11.29 0.00
C GLU A 51 8.55 -11.95 0.77
N GLY A 52 8.42 -12.13 2.10
CA GLY A 52 9.46 -12.73 2.93
C GLY A 52 10.63 -11.79 3.25
N THR A 53 10.51 -10.50 2.92
CA THR A 53 11.55 -9.47 3.10
C THR A 53 11.74 -9.09 4.57
N LYS A 54 10.75 -9.38 5.44
CA LYS A 54 10.91 -9.32 6.91
C LYS A 54 10.42 -10.59 7.62
N PRO A 55 11.13 -11.07 8.66
CA PRO A 55 10.63 -12.12 9.52
C PRO A 55 9.52 -11.58 10.44
N GLY A 56 8.25 -11.89 10.17
CA GLY A 56 7.19 -11.70 11.17
C GLY A 56 5.75 -11.75 10.65
N LYS A 57 4.92 -12.56 11.33
CA LYS A 57 3.45 -12.67 11.23
C LYS A 57 2.76 -11.56 12.02
#